data_AF-A0A532AF97-F1
#
_entry.id   AF-A0A532AF97-F1
#
_cell.length_a   1.000
_cell.length_b   1.000
_cell.length_c   1.000
_cell.angle_alpha   90.00
_cell.angle_beta   90.00
_cell.angle_gamma   90.00
#
_symmetry.space_group_name_H-M   'P 1'
#
loop_
_entity.id
_entity.type
_entity.pdbx_description
1 polymer ?
#
loop_
_entity_poly.entity_id
_entity_poly.type
_entity_poly.pdbx_seq_one_letter_code
_entity_poly.pdbx_strand_id
1 'polypeptide(L)' 'YLVNSDVMQIKVAQGAKPGEGGQLPGHKVDATIAKVRHSTPGVGLISPPPHHDIYSIEDLAQLIYDLK' A
#
# COMPACT_ATOMS: atom_id res chain seq x y z
N TYR A 1 -13.19 -2.89 3.28
CA TYR A 1 -12.47 -2.39 2.09
C TYR A 1 -12.50 -3.44 0.99
N LEU A 2 -11.82 -4.58 1.12
CA LEU A 2 -11.66 -5.59 0.04
C LEU A 2 -12.97 -6.09 -0.60
N VAL A 3 -14.03 -6.34 0.16
CA VAL A 3 -15.33 -6.82 -0.38
C VAL A 3 -16.15 -5.75 -1.12
N ASN A 4 -15.68 -4.49 -1.18
CA ASN A 4 -16.44 -3.36 -1.72
C ASN A 4 -15.83 -2.88 -3.04
N SER A 5 -15.51 -3.79 -3.96
CA SER A 5 -14.95 -3.48 -5.28
C SER A 5 -15.25 -4.59 -6.29
N ASP A 6 -15.48 -4.20 -7.56
CA ASP A 6 -15.61 -5.16 -8.66
C ASP A 6 -14.26 -5.71 -9.14
N VAL A 7 -13.18 -4.96 -8.91
CA VAL A 7 -11.81 -5.28 -9.32
C VAL A 7 -10.83 -4.91 -8.22
N MET A 8 -9.85 -5.77 -7.97
CA MET A 8 -8.74 -5.50 -7.06
C MET A 8 -7.42 -5.39 -7.81
N GLN A 9 -6.60 -4.41 -7.40
CA GLN A 9 -5.27 -4.17 -7.96
C GLN A 9 -4.20 -4.41 -6.88
N ILE A 10 -3.29 -5.36 -7.14
CA ILE A 10 -2.04 -5.49 -6.39
C ILE A 10 -1.03 -4.52 -7.03
N LYS A 11 -0.73 -3.42 -6.34
CA LYS A 11 0.23 -2.41 -6.83
C LYS A 11 1.67 -2.84 -6.52
N VAL A 12 2.34 -3.50 -7.47
CA VAL A 12 3.75 -3.94 -7.32
C VAL A 12 4.74 -2.76 -7.40
N ALA A 13 4.53 -1.83 -8.33
CA ALA A 13 5.43 -0.69 -8.57
C ALA A 13 4.69 0.49 -9.22
N GLN A 14 5.38 1.62 -9.45
CA GLN A 14 4.88 2.76 -10.21
C GLN A 14 5.96 3.38 -11.11
N GLY A 15 5.59 3.92 -12.26
CA GLY A 15 6.54 4.44 -13.26
C GLY A 15 7.42 5.59 -12.77
N ALA A 16 6.91 6.48 -11.91
CA ALA A 16 7.69 7.62 -11.40
C ALA A 16 8.82 7.20 -10.44
N LYS A 17 8.68 6.04 -9.78
CA LYS A 17 9.67 5.49 -8.84
C LYS A 17 9.49 3.97 -8.69
N PRO A 18 10.03 3.16 -9.62
CA PRO A 18 9.73 1.73 -9.68
C PRO A 18 10.26 0.91 -8.49
N GLY A 19 11.37 1.33 -7.88
CA GLY A 19 12.03 0.61 -6.78
C GLY A 19 11.71 1.12 -5.37
N GLU A 20 10.70 1.98 -5.21
CA GLU A 20 10.37 2.63 -3.93
C GLU A 20 8.87 2.57 -3.62
N GLY A 21 8.55 2.67 -2.33
CA GLY A 21 7.18 2.76 -1.85
C GLY A 21 6.57 4.16 -2.00
N GLY A 22 5.27 4.26 -1.69
CA GLY A 22 4.55 5.53 -1.61
C GLY A 22 5.17 6.47 -0.57
N GLN A 23 5.09 7.78 -0.82
CA GLN A 23 5.53 8.79 0.15
C GLN A 23 4.44 9.85 0.26
N LEU A 24 4.00 10.13 1.49
CA LEU A 24 3.06 11.20 1.83
C LEU A 24 3.71 12.09 2.91
N PRO A 25 4.09 13.34 2.59
CA PRO A 25 4.69 14.26 3.55
C PRO A 25 3.79 14.50 4.77
N GLY A 26 4.37 14.61 5.97
CA GLY A 26 3.63 14.68 7.23
C GLY A 26 2.66 15.86 7.34
N HIS A 27 3.02 17.03 6.80
CA HIS A 27 2.13 18.20 6.77
C HIS A 27 0.88 17.99 5.89
N LYS A 28 0.85 16.95 5.05
CA LYS A 28 -0.34 16.52 4.29
C LYS A 28 -1.12 15.41 4.99
N VAL A 29 -0.67 14.91 6.14
CA VAL A 29 -1.32 13.86 6.92
C VAL A 29 -2.17 14.52 8.00
N ASP A 30 -3.34 15.01 7.59
CA ASP A 30 -4.32 15.60 8.51
C ASP A 30 -5.03 14.52 9.36
N ALA A 31 -5.92 14.96 10.26
CA ALA A 31 -6.66 14.06 11.15
C ALA A 31 -7.54 13.04 10.39
N THR A 32 -8.10 13.41 9.24
CA THR A 32 -8.94 12.52 8.44
C THR A 32 -8.09 11.45 7.76
N ILE A 33 -6.98 11.85 7.14
CA ILE A 33 -6.02 10.93 6.50
C ILE A 33 -5.40 10.00 7.54
N ALA A 34 -4.98 10.55 8.68
CA ALA A 34 -4.40 9.79 9.78
C ALA A 34 -5.39 8.72 10.28
N LYS A 35 -6.66 9.10 10.46
CA LYS A 35 -7.74 8.18 10.87
C LYS A 35 -7.98 7.08 9.83
N VAL A 36 -8.08 7.41 8.55
CA VAL A 36 -8.29 6.43 7.47
C VAL A 36 -7.13 5.44 7.36
N ARG A 37 -5.89 5.90 7.61
CA ARG A 37 -4.67 5.09 7.47
C ARG A 37 -4.18 4.49 8.78
N HIS A 38 -4.91 4.65 9.87
CA HIS A 38 -4.51 4.21 11.21
C HIS A 38 -3.09 4.66 11.59
N SER A 39 -2.79 5.93 11.34
CA SER A 39 -1.46 6.53 11.52
C SER A 39 -1.52 7.79 12.38
N THR A 40 -0.37 8.39 12.68
CA THR A 40 -0.27 9.58 13.53
C THR A 40 -0.42 10.86 12.69
N PRO A 41 -1.34 11.79 13.04
CA PRO A 41 -1.44 13.09 12.36
C PRO A 41 -0.12 13.85 12.36
N GLY A 42 0.22 14.50 11.24
CA GLY A 42 1.45 15.27 11.09
C GLY A 42 2.72 14.45 10.82
N VAL A 43 2.69 13.12 10.94
CA VAL A 43 3.84 12.24 10.70
C VAL A 43 3.88 11.80 9.24
N GLY A 44 5.05 11.89 8.60
CA GLY A 44 5.23 11.45 7.22
C GLY A 44 5.04 9.94 7.06
N LEU A 45 4.35 9.54 5.99
CA LEU A 45 4.12 8.12 5.67
C LEU A 45 4.99 7.71 4.50
N ILE A 46 5.98 6.88 4.76
CA ILE A 46 6.81 6.23 3.74
C ILE A 46 6.46 4.74 3.79
N SER A 47 5.90 4.23 2.70
CA SER A 47 5.60 2.80 2.59
C SER A 47 6.89 2.01 2.29
N PRO A 48 7.03 0.78 2.79
CA PRO A 48 8.11 -0.11 2.38
C PRO A 48 8.16 -0.27 0.85
N PRO A 49 9.35 -0.42 0.24
CA PRO A 49 9.46 -0.69 -1.19
C PRO A 49 8.83 -2.03 -1.63
N PRO A 50 9.10 -3.17 -0.98
CA PRO A 50 8.42 -4.42 -1.32
C PRO A 50 7.11 -4.57 -0.53
N HIS A 51 6.18 -5.36 -1.09
CA HIS A 51 5.16 -6.00 -0.25
C HIS A 51 5.87 -7.06 0.59
N HIS A 52 5.72 -7.00 1.91
CA HIS A 52 6.38 -7.94 2.82
C HIS A 52 5.82 -9.38 2.71
N ASP A 53 4.75 -9.56 1.94
CA ASP A 53 4.12 -10.85 1.66
C ASP A 53 4.38 -11.30 0.20
N ILE A 54 5.30 -10.65 -0.53
CA ILE A 54 5.67 -10.99 -1.91
C ILE A 54 7.19 -10.94 -2.06
N TYR A 55 7.87 -12.06 -1.83
CA TYR A 55 9.31 -12.19 -2.09
C TYR A 55 9.61 -13.07 -3.31
N SER A 56 8.63 -13.84 -3.78
CA SER A 56 8.72 -14.64 -4.99
C SER A 56 7.43 -14.61 -5.82
N ILE A 57 7.44 -15.29 -6.98
CA ILE A 57 6.25 -15.41 -7.83
C ILE A 57 5.19 -16.31 -7.20
N GLU A 58 5.61 -17.28 -6.40
CA GLU A 58 4.73 -18.16 -5.65
C GLU A 58 3.99 -17.38 -4.55
N ASP A 59 4.68 -16.45 -3.88
CA ASP A 59 4.05 -15.57 -2.89
C ASP A 59 3.00 -14.64 -3.53
N LEU A 60 3.27 -14.11 -4.72
CA LEU A 60 2.27 -13.35 -5.47
C LEU A 60 1.06 -14.23 -5.81
N ALA A 61 1.28 -15.49 -6.19
CA ALA A 61 0.19 -16.42 -6.44
C ALA A 61 -0.64 -16.69 -5.19
N GLN A 62 0.00 -16.80 -4.02
CA GLN A 62 -0.69 -16.93 -2.73
C GLN A 62 -1.53 -15.69 -2.42
N LEU A 63 -0.99 -14.48 -2.60
CA LEU A 63 -1.77 -13.25 -2.40
C LEU A 63 -2.97 -13.16 -3.36
N ILE A 64 -2.81 -13.58 -4.62
CA ILE A 64 -3.93 -13.65 -5.58
C ILE A 64 -4.99 -14.67 -5.11
N TYR A 65 -4.57 -15.80 -4.53
CA TYR A 65 -5.49 -16.78 -3.97
C TYR A 65 -6.26 -16.21 -2.77
N ASP A 66 -5.57 -15.52 -1.87
CA ASP A 66 -6.17 -14.93 -0.66
C ASP A 66 -7.19 -13.82 -0.97
N LEU A 67 -7.02 -13.16 -2.13
CA LEU A 67 -7.92 -12.11 -2.60
C LEU A 67 -9.09 -12.63 -3.44
N LYS A 68 -9.14 -13.91 -3.80
CA LYS A 68 -10.27 -14.51 -4.53
C LYS A 68 -11.33 -15.06 -3.60
#